data_AF-A0A327YFZ9-F1
#
_entry.id   AF-A0A327YFZ9-F1
#
_cell.length_a   1.000
_cell.length_b   1.000
_cell.length_c   1.000
_cell.angle_alpha   90.00
_cell.angle_beta   90.00
_cell.angle_gamma   90.00
#
_symmetry.space_group_name_H-M   'P 1'
#
loop_
_entity.id
_entity.type
_entity.pdbx_description
1 polymer ?
#
loop_
_entity_poly.entity_id
_entity_poly.type
_entity_poly.pdbx_seq_one_letter_code
_entity_poly.pdbx_strand_id
1 'polypeptide(L)'
;MEIKTYLNTGYFDESGNYKREIYIDWAKAIASKLKQDKMTSASIRRFYGRVRALSTMFRDEETFQRNKHELQKLIPLVYYSLQRDQANVPESFKDFLEVNVRLAEQSLKDFKAFVDHFQSVVAFFPKEDQKGRN
;
A
#
# COMPACT_ATOMS: atom_id res chain seq x y z
N MET A 1 11.70 -6.10 -10.21
CA MET A 1 11.51 -4.78 -9.56
C MET A 1 11.76 -4.95 -8.07
N GLU A 2 12.52 -4.05 -7.47
CA GLU A 2 12.80 -4.06 -6.04
C GLU A 2 11.83 -3.12 -5.30
N ILE A 3 11.08 -3.64 -4.34
CA ILE A 3 10.03 -2.88 -3.63
C ILE A 3 10.61 -1.79 -2.73
N LYS A 4 11.85 -1.94 -2.26
CA LYS A 4 12.47 -0.93 -1.37
C LYS A 4 12.82 0.38 -2.09
N THR A 5 13.02 0.33 -3.41
CA THR A 5 13.65 1.40 -4.18
C THR A 5 12.79 2.00 -5.29
N TYR A 6 11.66 1.38 -5.67
CA TYR A 6 10.84 1.84 -6.79
C TYR A 6 10.24 3.26 -6.60
N LEU A 7 10.09 3.73 -5.35
CA LEU A 7 9.63 5.09 -5.02
C LEU A 7 10.75 6.02 -4.54
N ASN A 8 12.02 5.75 -4.86
CA ASN A 8 13.13 6.63 -4.45
C ASN A 8 12.97 8.08 -4.96
N THR A 9 12.26 8.28 -6.07
CA THR A 9 11.97 9.61 -6.65
C THR A 9 10.58 10.14 -6.26
N GLY A 10 9.90 9.51 -5.30
CA GLY A 10 8.55 9.89 -4.84
C GLY A 10 7.44 9.64 -5.87
N TYR A 11 6.22 10.04 -5.51
CA TYR A 11 5.02 9.82 -6.33
C TYR A 11 4.84 10.82 -7.48
N PHE A 12 5.60 11.92 -7.48
CA PHE A 12 5.36 13.05 -8.38
C PHE A 12 6.41 13.13 -9.49
N ASP A 13 5.97 13.56 -10.67
CA ASP A 13 6.83 13.95 -11.78
C ASP A 13 7.40 15.36 -11.57
N GLU A 14 8.22 15.82 -12.50
CA GLU A 14 8.86 17.15 -12.47
C GLU A 14 7.83 18.30 -12.51
N SER A 15 6.62 18.04 -13.01
CA SER A 15 5.52 19.01 -13.05
C SER A 15 4.64 18.98 -11.80
N GLY A 16 4.93 18.10 -10.83
CA GLY A 16 4.16 17.94 -9.61
C GLY A 16 2.87 17.12 -9.79
N ASN A 17 2.68 16.45 -10.93
CA ASN A 17 1.57 15.53 -11.16
C ASN A 17 1.93 14.13 -10.66
N TYR A 18 0.92 13.29 -10.46
CA TYR A 18 1.16 11.88 -10.11
C TYR A 18 1.82 11.14 -11.27
N LYS A 19 2.89 10.43 -10.97
CA LYS A 19 3.56 9.51 -11.91
C LYS A 19 2.57 8.45 -12.38
N ARG A 20 2.46 8.28 -13.70
CA ARG A 20 1.56 7.28 -14.31
C ARG A 20 1.86 5.87 -13.80
N GLU A 21 3.12 5.60 -13.47
CA GLU A 21 3.63 4.34 -12.99
C GLU A 21 2.97 3.89 -11.68
N ILE A 22 2.56 4.83 -10.82
CA ILE A 22 1.84 4.51 -9.57
C ILE A 22 0.48 3.88 -9.87
N TYR A 23 -0.13 4.22 -11.01
CA TYR A 23 -1.43 3.68 -11.38
C TYR A 23 -1.32 2.38 -12.15
N ILE A 24 -0.26 2.19 -12.95
CA ILE A 24 -0.20 1.09 -13.93
C ILE A 24 1.00 0.19 -13.67
N ASP A 25 2.21 0.66 -14.00
CA ASP A 25 3.38 -0.22 -14.13
C ASP A 25 3.88 -0.74 -12.78
N TRP A 26 4.07 0.16 -11.80
CA TRP A 26 4.45 -0.24 -10.45
C TRP A 26 3.32 -0.97 -9.76
N ALA A 27 2.07 -0.53 -9.95
CA ALA A 27 0.91 -1.20 -9.37
C ALA A 27 0.80 -2.67 -9.80
N LYS A 28 0.93 -2.95 -11.11
CA LYS A 28 0.95 -4.31 -11.66
C LYS A 28 2.11 -5.13 -11.14
N ALA A 29 3.32 -4.56 -11.14
CA ALA A 29 4.51 -5.26 -10.71
C ALA A 29 4.47 -5.62 -9.20
N ILE A 30 3.98 -4.72 -8.35
CA ILE A 30 3.76 -4.98 -6.92
C ILE A 30 2.69 -6.05 -6.75
N ALA A 31 1.52 -5.91 -7.40
CA ALA A 31 0.44 -6.88 -7.32
C ALA A 31 0.90 -8.30 -7.69
N SER A 32 1.66 -8.43 -8.78
CA SER A 32 2.25 -9.69 -9.21
C SER A 32 3.25 -10.24 -8.18
N LYS A 33 4.17 -9.40 -7.67
CA LYS A 33 5.17 -9.82 -6.68
C LYS A 33 4.51 -10.30 -5.38
N LEU A 34 3.55 -9.54 -4.86
CA LEU A 34 2.80 -9.89 -3.67
C LEU A 34 2.04 -11.22 -3.84
N LYS A 35 1.45 -11.45 -5.03
CA LYS A 35 0.79 -12.72 -5.33
C LYS A 35 1.76 -13.90 -5.39
N GLN A 36 2.93 -13.72 -6.01
CA GLN A 36 4.00 -14.72 -6.06
C GLN A 36 4.48 -15.09 -4.65
N ASP A 37 4.54 -14.10 -3.76
CA ASP A 37 4.91 -14.30 -2.36
C ASP A 37 3.73 -14.78 -1.49
N LYS A 38 2.69 -15.36 -2.10
CA LYS A 38 1.55 -15.98 -1.43
C LYS A 38 0.70 -15.01 -0.59
N MET A 39 0.72 -13.71 -0.88
CA MET A 39 -0.24 -12.80 -0.28
C MET A 39 -1.67 -13.16 -0.72
N THR A 40 -2.63 -13.07 0.19
CA THR A 40 -4.04 -13.32 -0.15
C THR A 40 -4.77 -12.03 -0.49
N SER A 41 -5.78 -12.17 -1.36
CA SER A 41 -6.73 -11.10 -1.70
C SER A 41 -7.41 -10.51 -0.45
N ALA A 42 -7.71 -11.34 0.55
CA ALA A 42 -8.31 -10.91 1.80
C ALA A 42 -7.36 -10.05 2.64
N SER A 43 -6.09 -10.47 2.78
CA SER A 43 -5.09 -9.70 3.52
C SER A 43 -4.84 -8.34 2.88
N ILE A 44 -4.62 -8.27 1.57
CA ILE A 44 -4.29 -7.00 0.91
C ILE A 44 -5.45 -6.00 1.01
N ARG A 45 -6.69 -6.46 0.82
CA ARG A 45 -7.90 -5.62 1.00
C ARG A 45 -8.08 -5.15 2.43
N ARG A 46 -7.76 -5.99 3.43
CA ARG A 46 -7.83 -5.63 4.85
C ARG A 46 -6.89 -4.46 5.17
N PHE A 47 -5.65 -4.49 4.67
CA PHE A 47 -4.70 -3.39 4.86
C PHE A 47 -5.12 -2.13 4.09
N TYR A 48 -5.57 -2.28 2.84
CA TYR A 48 -6.09 -1.15 2.08
C TYR A 48 -7.28 -0.48 2.77
N GLY A 49 -8.22 -1.26 3.33
CA GLY A 49 -9.34 -0.73 4.09
C GLY A 49 -8.91 0.14 5.28
N ARG A 50 -7.82 -0.22 5.96
CA ARG A 50 -7.25 0.59 7.06
C ARG A 50 -6.66 1.90 6.55
N VAL A 51 -5.87 1.85 5.48
CA VAL A 51 -5.32 3.05 4.84
C VAL A 51 -6.45 3.98 4.36
N ARG A 52 -7.50 3.40 3.76
CA ARG A 52 -8.66 4.15 3.29
C ARG A 52 -9.48 4.78 4.42
N ALA A 53 -9.57 4.13 5.59
CA ALA A 53 -10.20 4.71 6.77
C ALA A 53 -9.43 5.94 7.29
N LEU A 54 -8.11 5.99 7.14
CA LEU A 54 -7.35 7.20 7.45
C LEU A 54 -7.71 8.36 6.51
N SER A 55 -8.12 8.07 5.27
CA SER A 55 -8.60 9.11 4.35
C SER A 55 -9.87 9.81 4.83
N THR A 56 -10.69 9.16 5.66
CA THR A 56 -11.86 9.84 6.27
C THR A 56 -11.46 10.73 7.44
N MET A 57 -10.29 10.48 8.03
CA MET A 57 -9.71 11.27 9.12
C MET A 57 -8.91 12.46 8.59
N PHE A 58 -8.09 12.26 7.56
CA PHE A 58 -7.20 13.27 6.98
C PHE A 58 -7.92 14.08 5.89
N ARG A 59 -8.87 14.92 6.30
CA ARG A 59 -9.72 15.70 5.40
C ARG A 59 -8.99 16.91 4.81
N ASP A 60 -8.09 17.48 5.59
CA ASP A 60 -7.33 18.69 5.32
C ASP A 60 -5.94 18.61 5.98
N GLU A 61 -5.12 19.64 5.77
CA GLU A 61 -3.75 19.67 6.29
C GLU A 61 -3.71 19.69 7.83
N GLU A 62 -4.68 20.36 8.47
CA GLU A 62 -4.74 20.43 9.93
C GLU A 62 -4.98 19.05 10.55
N THR A 63 -6.02 18.35 10.06
CA THR A 63 -6.37 17.00 10.50
C THR A 63 -5.29 15.99 10.15
N PHE A 64 -4.61 16.16 9.01
CA PHE A 64 -3.44 15.35 8.66
C PHE A 64 -2.30 15.55 9.66
N GLN A 65 -1.84 16.79 9.89
CA GLN A 65 -0.70 17.04 10.78
C GLN A 65 -0.98 16.57 12.22
N ARG A 66 -2.21 16.75 12.72
CA ARG A 66 -2.63 16.29 14.05
C ARG A 66 -2.61 14.76 14.17
N ASN A 67 -2.96 14.04 13.10
CA ASN A 67 -3.24 12.60 13.17
C ASN A 67 -2.31 11.73 12.31
N LYS A 68 -1.29 12.28 11.64
CA LYS A 68 -0.39 11.51 10.75
C LYS A 68 0.32 10.35 11.45
N HIS A 69 0.49 10.41 12.77
CA HIS A 69 1.00 9.31 13.60
C HIS A 69 0.15 8.03 13.50
N GLU A 70 -1.12 8.13 13.10
CA GLU A 70 -1.97 6.97 12.83
C GLU A 70 -1.44 6.12 11.64
N LEU A 71 -0.70 6.72 10.70
CA LEU A 71 -0.02 5.98 9.63
C LEU A 71 1.05 5.03 10.18
N GLN A 72 1.78 5.47 11.21
CA GLN A 72 2.84 4.66 11.82
C GLN A 72 2.30 3.38 12.45
N LYS A 73 1.03 3.36 12.89
CA LYS A 73 0.38 2.17 13.44
C LYS A 73 0.22 1.04 12.41
N LEU A 74 0.36 1.32 11.12
CA LEU A 74 0.36 0.31 10.06
C LEU A 74 1.61 -0.60 10.13
N ILE A 75 2.73 -0.06 10.62
CA ILE A 75 4.01 -0.78 10.72
C ILE A 75 3.94 -1.91 11.76
N PRO A 76 3.66 -1.68 13.06
CA PRO A 76 3.57 -2.77 14.02
C PRO A 76 2.49 -3.80 13.62
N LEU A 77 1.42 -3.37 12.94
CA LEU A 77 0.39 -4.28 12.43
C LEU A 77 0.91 -5.24 11.35
N VAL A 78 1.74 -4.76 10.42
CA VAL A 78 2.32 -5.64 9.39
C VAL A 78 3.33 -6.61 9.98
N TYR A 79 4.18 -6.15 10.92
CA TYR A 79 5.10 -6.99 11.68
C TYR A 79 4.37 -8.10 12.43
N TYR A 80 3.30 -7.75 13.15
CA TYR A 80 2.47 -8.74 13.83
C TYR A 80 1.83 -9.73 12.85
N SER A 81 1.42 -9.26 11.68
CA SER A 81 0.81 -10.11 10.65
C SER A 81 1.81 -11.08 10.01
N LEU A 82 3.10 -10.70 9.92
CA LEU A 82 4.20 -11.53 9.41
C LEU A 82 4.54 -12.69 10.34
N GLN A 83 4.49 -12.48 11.66
CA GLN A 83 4.91 -13.45 12.66
C GLN A 83 3.88 -14.57 12.95
N ARG A 84 2.69 -14.50 12.35
CA ARG A 84 1.67 -15.54 12.54
C ARG A 84 2.02 -16.79 11.73
N ASP A 85 1.89 -17.98 12.30
CA ASP A 85 2.20 -19.27 11.63
C ASP A 85 1.41 -19.51 10.31
N GLN A 86 0.32 -18.79 10.10
CA GLN A 86 -0.48 -18.77 8.86
C GLN A 86 -0.49 -17.39 8.20
N ALA A 87 0.63 -16.66 8.30
CA ALA A 87 0.76 -15.31 7.78
C ALA A 87 0.55 -15.28 6.27
N ASN A 88 -0.65 -14.87 5.86
CA ASN A 88 -1.00 -14.52 4.49
C ASN A 88 -0.44 -13.15 4.08
N VAL A 89 0.70 -12.75 4.65
CA VAL A 89 1.34 -11.46 4.50
C VAL A 89 2.85 -11.72 4.32
N PRO A 90 3.43 -11.43 3.15
CA PRO A 90 4.85 -11.64 2.90
C PRO A 90 5.72 -10.44 3.30
N GLU A 91 7.03 -10.67 3.46
CA GLU A 91 8.03 -9.62 3.73
C GLU A 91 8.01 -8.50 2.67
N SER A 92 7.76 -8.87 1.41
CA SER A 92 7.57 -7.90 0.32
C SER A 92 6.41 -6.93 0.55
N PHE A 93 5.36 -7.36 1.26
CA PHE A 93 4.27 -6.47 1.65
C PHE A 93 4.67 -5.54 2.79
N LYS A 94 5.48 -5.99 3.74
CA LYS A 94 6.07 -5.12 4.76
C LYS A 94 6.92 -4.04 4.10
N ASP A 95 7.83 -4.42 3.21
CA ASP A 95 8.68 -3.46 2.49
C ASP A 95 7.85 -2.45 1.70
N PHE A 96 6.78 -2.92 1.04
CA PHE A 96 5.83 -2.05 0.34
C PHE A 96 5.22 -1.04 1.30
N LEU A 97 4.70 -1.51 2.43
CA LEU A 97 4.03 -0.65 3.39
C LEU A 97 4.99 0.37 4.03
N GLU A 98 6.20 -0.05 4.39
CA GLU A 98 7.23 0.81 4.99
C GLU A 98 7.64 1.96 4.07
N VAL A 99 7.93 1.67 2.80
CA VAL A 99 8.31 2.69 1.82
C VAL A 99 7.18 3.69 1.62
N ASN A 100 5.95 3.20 1.45
CA ASN A 100 4.82 4.06 1.20
C ASN A 100 4.43 4.91 2.42
N VAL A 101 4.45 4.33 3.63
CA VAL A 101 4.16 5.05 4.89
C VAL A 101 5.18 6.15 5.12
N ARG A 102 6.47 5.87 4.92
CA ARG A 102 7.54 6.87 5.04
C ARG A 102 7.33 8.08 4.12
N LEU A 103 6.85 7.87 2.91
CA LEU A 103 6.53 8.95 1.98
C LEU A 103 5.21 9.65 2.36
N ALA A 104 4.17 8.88 2.68
CA ALA A 104 2.86 9.39 3.04
C ALA A 104 2.86 10.30 4.29
N GLU A 105 3.83 10.15 5.19
CA GLU A 105 3.98 11.00 6.37
C GLU A 105 4.49 12.42 6.06
N GLN A 106 5.04 12.65 4.87
CA GLN A 106 5.65 13.94 4.52
C GLN A 106 4.61 15.03 4.27
N SER A 107 3.51 14.70 3.59
CA SER A 107 2.43 15.64 3.30
C SER A 107 1.09 14.94 3.06
N LEU A 108 -0.02 15.69 3.18
CA LEU A 108 -1.33 15.20 2.79
C LEU A 108 -1.38 14.77 1.31
N LYS A 109 -0.60 15.44 0.45
CA LYS A 109 -0.51 15.13 -0.98
C LYS A 109 0.15 13.76 -1.20
N ASP A 110 1.22 13.45 -0.48
CA ASP A 110 1.89 12.15 -0.50
C ASP A 110 1.00 11.04 0.04
N PHE A 111 0.26 11.32 1.13
CA PHE A 111 -0.72 10.37 1.65
C PHE A 111 -1.81 10.04 0.61
N LYS A 112 -2.37 11.04 -0.07
CA LYS A 112 -3.34 10.82 -1.14
C LYS A 112 -2.74 9.98 -2.29
N ALA A 113 -1.48 10.26 -2.65
CA ALA A 113 -0.77 9.47 -3.66
C ALA A 113 -0.60 8.00 -3.25
N PHE A 114 -0.28 7.74 -1.98
CA PHE A 114 -0.22 6.38 -1.43
C PHE A 114 -1.58 5.68 -1.51
N VAL A 115 -2.67 6.36 -1.12
CA VAL A 115 -4.04 5.78 -1.19
C VAL A 115 -4.37 5.34 -2.62
N ASP A 116 -4.11 6.21 -3.60
CA ASP A 116 -4.36 5.95 -5.02
C ASP A 116 -3.47 4.81 -5.57
N HIS A 117 -2.18 4.82 -5.21
CA HIS A 117 -1.26 3.77 -5.59
C HIS A 117 -1.69 2.42 -5.01
N PHE A 118 -2.04 2.37 -3.72
CA PHE A 118 -2.46 1.13 -3.06
C PHE A 118 -3.80 0.64 -3.62
N GLN A 119 -4.73 1.54 -3.94
CA GLN A 119 -5.95 1.18 -4.65
C GLN A 119 -5.65 0.50 -5.99
N SER A 120 -4.69 1.03 -6.74
CA SER A 120 -4.26 0.48 -8.03
C SER A 120 -3.64 -0.91 -7.87
N VAL A 121 -2.79 -1.11 -6.86
CA VAL A 121 -2.23 -2.43 -6.51
C VAL A 121 -3.35 -3.42 -6.20
N VAL A 122 -4.33 -3.03 -5.39
CA VAL A 122 -5.49 -3.88 -5.04
C VAL A 122 -6.32 -4.21 -6.28
N ALA A 123 -6.49 -3.27 -7.21
CA ALA A 123 -7.25 -3.48 -8.44
C ALA A 123 -6.56 -4.45 -9.40
N PHE A 124 -5.22 -4.39 -9.51
CA PHE A 124 -4.44 -5.35 -10.29
C PHE A 124 -4.17 -6.68 -9.57
N PHE A 125 -4.49 -6.78 -8.28
CA PHE A 125 -4.25 -8.00 -7.52
C PHE A 125 -5.14 -9.14 -8.03
N PRO A 126 -4.56 -10.27 -8.48
CA PRO A 126 -5.33 -11.39 -9.01
C PRO A 126 -6.33 -11.90 -7.97
N LYS A 127 -7.59 -12.08 -8.39
CA LYS A 127 -8.58 -12.81 -7.59
C LYS A 127 -8.13 -14.27 -7.51
N GLU A 128 -8.40 -14.93 -6.39
CA GLU A 128 -8.23 -16.38 -6.33
C GLU A 128 -9.19 -17.01 -7.35
N ASP A 129 -8.65 -17.86 -8.22
CA ASP A 129 -9.45 -18.62 -9.16
C ASP A 129 -10.50 -19.39 -8.36
N GLN A 130 -11.77 -19.19 -8.70
CA GLN A 130 -12.84 -20.10 -8.28
C GLN A 130 -12.70 -21.41 -9.07
N LYS A 131 -11.62 -22.17 -8.84
CA LYS A 131 -11.53 -23.57 -9.26
C LYS A 131 -12.02 -24.43 -8.09
N GLY A 132 -13.24 -24.94 -8.22
CA GLY A 132 -13.72 -26.07 -7.42
C GLY A 132 -14.87 -25.80 -6.44
N ARG A 133 -15.93 -25.11 -6.87
CA ARG A 133 -17.27 -25.37 -6.30
C ARG A 133 -18.05 -26.20 -7.32
N ASN A 134 -17.75 -27.50 -7.36
CA ASN A 134 -18.64 -28.55 -7.86
C ASN A 134 -18.92 -29.49 -6.70
#